data_AF-A0A9C8AAB6-F1
#
_entry.id   AF-A0A9C8AAB6-F1
#
_cell.length_a   1.000
_cell.length_b   1.000
_cell.length_c   1.000
_cell.angle_alpha   90.00
_cell.angle_beta   90.00
_cell.angle_gamma   90.00
#
_symmetry.space_group_name_H-M   'P 1'
#
loop_
_entity.id
_entity.type
_entity.pdbx_description
1 polymer ?
#
loop_
_entity_poly.entity_id
_entity_poly.type
_entity_poly.pdbx_seq_one_letter_code
_entity_poly.pdbx_strand_id
1 'polypeptide(L)'
;MNLYRRAYNLTIEFMKKGRKSSSEFRTQICDWCKLECEEHDITYNSNLVQAAYRKACDTRSAVIKKRMKGEKAEMSFMSRNAPQQYFVVPRLSSNKQIFPKILKGCRWTECAPSEAIGQTVIVTYTNNQWFASVKSNQSVEPTKTQSLSIVALDPGVRTFQTAFSFDSAVSYGDGFVNDRLVPLMLELDALLSARDKLHHEDKSKQWVKDRLKNLNWRIAKVRARQQNLVSDLHRRVAYDLVSNHDVILLPTFETQQMAKKSNETRKRFLRRKTVRGMLGLAHYKFKQTLKWMAKKYGKTVIDANESYTSKTLWDGSILKNLGGKASILFQGKRVNRDIHGARNILIRFLTKVIDVLSPKGACPLNITKARFCCFGVLK
;
A
#
# COMPACT_ATOMS: atom_id res chain seq x y z
N MET A 1 0.60 -18.33 -25.08
CA MET A 1 1.57 -17.22 -24.87
C MET A 1 0.88 -16.02 -24.22
N ASN A 2 1.51 -15.31 -23.26
CA ASN A 2 1.03 -13.98 -22.84
C ASN A 2 1.74 -12.94 -23.72
N LEU A 3 1.04 -12.42 -24.73
CA LEU A 3 1.60 -11.57 -25.78
C LEU A 3 2.20 -10.26 -25.23
N TYR A 4 1.51 -9.58 -24.30
CA TYR A 4 2.02 -8.36 -23.66
C TYR A 4 3.36 -8.61 -22.95
N ARG A 5 3.43 -9.68 -22.15
CA ARG A 5 4.66 -10.09 -21.45
C ARG A 5 5.78 -10.43 -22.43
N ARG A 6 5.47 -11.15 -23.51
CA ARG A 6 6.45 -11.56 -24.52
C ARG A 6 7.06 -10.34 -25.20
N ALA A 7 6.22 -9.43 -25.71
CA ALA A 7 6.66 -8.19 -26.34
C ALA A 7 7.50 -7.31 -25.41
N TYR A 8 7.08 -7.16 -24.14
CA TYR A 8 7.84 -6.43 -23.14
C TYR A 8 9.23 -7.05 -22.91
N ASN A 9 9.29 -8.37 -22.67
CA ASN A 9 10.54 -9.06 -22.38
C ASN A 9 11.50 -9.04 -23.57
N LEU A 10 11.00 -9.26 -24.79
CA LEU A 10 11.77 -9.16 -26.02
C LEU A 10 12.38 -7.76 -26.16
N THR A 11 11.58 -6.72 -25.92
CA THR A 11 12.05 -5.33 -25.95
C THR A 11 13.16 -5.08 -24.93
N ILE A 12 12.99 -5.53 -23.68
CA ILE A 12 14.00 -5.39 -22.62
C ILE A 12 15.30 -6.14 -22.97
N GLU A 13 15.20 -7.33 -23.58
CA GLU A 13 16.35 -8.13 -23.98
C GLU A 13 17.24 -7.38 -24.98
N PHE A 14 16.64 -6.84 -26.05
CA PHE A 14 17.38 -6.05 -27.04
C PHE A 14 17.91 -4.74 -26.47
N MET A 15 17.17 -4.09 -25.56
CA MET A 15 17.67 -2.90 -24.86
C MET A 15 18.88 -3.21 -23.98
N LYS A 16 18.92 -4.39 -23.34
CA LYS A 16 20.11 -4.85 -22.60
C LYS A 16 21.30 -5.10 -23.52
N LYS A 17 21.06 -5.56 -24.75
CA LYS A 17 22.06 -5.71 -25.83
C LYS A 17 22.49 -4.37 -26.46
N GLY A 18 22.09 -3.21 -25.89
CA GLY A 18 22.51 -1.89 -26.34
C GLY A 18 21.59 -1.22 -27.38
N ARG A 19 20.53 -1.90 -27.83
CA ARG A 19 19.64 -1.35 -28.86
C ARG A 19 18.86 -0.13 -28.34
N LYS A 20 18.83 0.95 -29.12
CA LYS A 20 18.08 2.18 -28.79
C LYS A 20 16.60 2.03 -29.17
N SER A 21 15.72 2.75 -28.46
CA SER A 21 14.31 2.84 -28.83
C SER A 21 14.16 3.65 -30.11
N SER A 22 13.63 3.04 -31.17
CA SER A 22 13.32 3.66 -32.46
C SER A 22 12.01 3.12 -33.03
N SER A 23 11.42 3.83 -34.00
CA SER A 23 10.21 3.36 -34.68
C SER A 23 10.46 2.05 -35.43
N GLU A 24 11.61 1.93 -36.10
CA GLU A 24 12.03 0.69 -36.78
C GLU A 24 12.11 -0.49 -35.81
N PHE A 25 12.73 -0.29 -34.64
CA PHE A 25 12.83 -1.33 -33.63
C PHE A 25 11.44 -1.73 -33.10
N ARG A 26 10.50 -0.79 -32.96
CA ARG A 26 9.11 -1.10 -32.61
C ARG A 26 8.43 -1.96 -33.67
N THR A 27 8.65 -1.67 -34.96
CA THR A 27 8.10 -2.46 -36.07
C THR A 27 8.63 -3.89 -36.02
N GLN A 28 9.95 -4.06 -35.84
CA GLN A 28 10.56 -5.41 -35.73
C GLN A 28 10.00 -6.22 -34.56
N ILE A 29 9.77 -5.59 -33.39
CA ILE A 29 9.10 -6.26 -32.27
C ILE A 29 7.68 -6.68 -32.64
N CYS A 30 6.95 -5.87 -33.40
CA CYS A 30 5.61 -6.19 -33.87
C CYS A 30 5.61 -7.38 -34.84
N ASP A 31 6.57 -7.42 -35.77
CA ASP A 31 6.70 -8.47 -36.78
C ASP A 31 7.08 -9.81 -36.14
N TRP A 32 8.07 -9.82 -35.24
CA TRP A 32 8.43 -11.03 -34.50
C TRP A 32 7.28 -11.56 -33.64
N CYS A 33 6.57 -10.68 -32.94
CA CYS A 33 5.40 -11.09 -32.15
C CYS A 33 4.25 -11.59 -33.02
N LYS A 34 4.16 -11.15 -34.29
CA LYS A 34 3.14 -11.61 -35.24
C LYS A 34 3.46 -13.02 -35.71
N LEU A 35 4.71 -13.29 -36.12
CA LEU A 35 5.19 -14.62 -36.50
C LEU A 35 5.00 -15.63 -35.37
N GLU A 36 5.42 -15.30 -34.14
CA GLU A 36 5.21 -16.19 -32.98
C GLU A 36 3.73 -16.43 -32.65
N CYS A 37 2.86 -15.46 -32.94
CA CYS A 37 1.42 -15.62 -32.78
C CYS A 37 0.83 -16.59 -33.80
N GLU A 38 1.30 -16.53 -35.05
CA GLU A 38 0.90 -17.44 -36.14
C GLU A 38 1.37 -18.87 -35.86
N GLU A 39 2.62 -19.05 -35.41
CA GLU A 39 3.19 -20.37 -35.06
C GLU A 39 2.46 -21.07 -33.90
N HIS A 40 1.88 -20.30 -32.98
CA HIS A 40 1.24 -20.83 -31.76
C HIS A 40 -0.29 -20.81 -31.80
N ASP A 41 -0.90 -20.44 -32.93
CA ASP A 41 -2.35 -20.25 -33.09
C ASP A 41 -2.94 -19.30 -32.02
N ILE A 42 -2.33 -18.12 -31.87
CA ILE A 42 -2.71 -17.10 -30.89
C ILE A 42 -3.13 -15.83 -31.60
N THR A 43 -4.28 -15.27 -31.20
CA THR A 43 -4.76 -14.00 -31.74
C THR A 43 -3.77 -12.86 -31.52
N TYR A 44 -3.25 -12.33 -32.62
CA TYR A 44 -2.33 -11.18 -32.60
C TYR A 44 -3.07 -9.87 -32.29
N ASN A 45 -2.41 -8.98 -31.53
CA ASN A 45 -2.90 -7.63 -31.29
C ASN A 45 -1.77 -6.60 -31.32
N SER A 46 -1.76 -5.77 -32.36
CA SER A 46 -0.77 -4.70 -32.53
C SER A 46 -0.79 -3.69 -31.38
N ASN A 47 -1.97 -3.27 -30.92
CA ASN A 47 -2.11 -2.30 -29.82
C ASN A 47 -1.50 -2.81 -28.51
N LEU A 48 -1.68 -4.09 -28.21
CA LEU A 48 -1.12 -4.74 -27.01
C LEU A 48 0.42 -4.80 -27.07
N VAL A 49 0.97 -5.17 -28.23
CA VAL A 49 2.42 -5.23 -28.45
C VAL A 49 3.04 -3.84 -28.38
N GLN A 50 2.43 -2.84 -29.02
CA GLN A 50 2.88 -1.45 -28.96
C GLN A 50 2.81 -0.88 -27.54
N ALA A 51 1.77 -1.23 -26.77
CA ALA A 51 1.66 -0.84 -25.36
C ALA A 51 2.79 -1.44 -24.52
N ALA A 52 3.12 -2.72 -24.74
CA ALA A 52 4.23 -3.41 -24.07
C ALA A 52 5.59 -2.78 -24.41
N TYR A 53 5.81 -2.45 -25.69
CA TYR A 53 7.01 -1.75 -26.15
C TYR A 53 7.16 -0.38 -25.49
N ARG A 54 6.10 0.44 -25.49
CA ARG A 54 6.11 1.75 -24.80
C ARG A 54 6.42 1.60 -23.33
N LYS A 55 5.82 0.61 -22.66
CA LYS A 55 6.09 0.34 -21.25
C LYS A 55 7.55 -0.04 -21.00
N ALA A 56 8.18 -0.81 -21.89
CA ALA A 56 9.60 -1.13 -21.79
C ALA A 56 10.49 0.11 -21.97
N CYS A 57 10.13 1.02 -22.89
CA CYS A 57 10.80 2.31 -23.04
C CYS A 57 10.69 3.17 -21.77
N ASP A 58 9.50 3.25 -21.17
CA ASP A 58 9.29 3.97 -19.90
C ASP A 58 10.13 3.38 -18.78
N THR A 59 10.19 2.04 -18.68
CA THR A 59 11.05 1.35 -17.70
C THR A 59 12.52 1.72 -17.90
N ARG A 60 13.01 1.74 -19.15
CA ARG A 60 14.38 2.14 -19.47
C ARG A 60 14.65 3.58 -19.01
N SER A 61 13.77 4.51 -19.36
CA SER A 61 13.90 5.92 -18.97
C SER A 61 13.91 6.09 -17.45
N ALA A 62 13.05 5.34 -16.73
CA ALA A 62 13.03 5.36 -15.27
C ALA A 62 14.32 4.80 -14.65
N VAL A 63 14.89 3.72 -15.22
CA VAL A 63 16.17 3.15 -14.78
C VAL A 63 17.32 4.12 -15.02
N ILE A 64 17.37 4.78 -16.19
CA ILE A 64 18.38 5.80 -16.48
C ILE A 64 18.29 6.95 -15.46
N LYS A 65 17.08 7.48 -15.21
CA LYS A 65 16.88 8.54 -14.22
C LYS A 65 17.36 8.16 -12.82
N LYS A 66 17.18 6.89 -12.40
CA LYS A 66 17.69 6.39 -11.12
C LYS A 66 19.21 6.30 -11.10
N ARG A 67 19.82 5.77 -12.17
CA ARG A 67 21.28 5.70 -12.30
C ARG A 67 21.94 7.08 -12.30
N MET A 68 21.32 8.07 -12.95
CA MET A 68 21.77 9.47 -12.92
C MET A 68 21.76 10.07 -11.50
N LYS A 69 20.94 9.53 -10.59
CA LYS A 69 20.91 9.91 -9.17
C LYS A 69 21.89 9.09 -8.30
N GLY A 70 22.71 8.23 -8.91
CA GLY A 70 23.62 7.33 -8.20
C GLY A 70 22.96 6.06 -7.65
N GLU A 71 21.66 5.82 -7.92
CA GLU A 71 20.97 4.62 -7.46
C GLU A 71 21.28 3.41 -8.36
N LYS A 72 21.55 2.25 -7.75
CA LYS A 72 21.63 0.97 -8.47
C LYS A 72 20.24 0.60 -8.99
N ALA A 73 20.09 0.55 -10.32
CA ALA A 73 18.84 0.17 -10.97
C ALA A 73 19.09 -0.66 -12.23
N GLU A 74 18.24 -1.67 -12.46
CA GLU A 74 18.32 -2.54 -13.61
C GLU A 74 16.95 -2.78 -14.24
N MET A 75 16.95 -3.06 -15.54
CA MET A 75 15.76 -3.48 -16.27
C MET A 75 15.53 -4.97 -16.00
N SER A 76 14.35 -5.30 -15.48
CA SER A 76 13.95 -6.69 -15.20
C SER A 76 12.90 -7.19 -16.18
N PHE A 77 12.93 -8.51 -16.43
CA PHE A 77 11.91 -9.19 -17.21
C PHE A 77 10.65 -9.41 -16.38
N MET A 78 9.50 -9.42 -17.04
CA MET A 78 8.24 -9.85 -16.46
C MET A 78 8.19 -11.38 -16.35
N SER A 79 8.06 -11.86 -15.11
CA SER A 79 7.94 -13.28 -14.79
C SER A 79 6.56 -13.83 -15.13
N ARG A 80 6.50 -15.07 -15.62
CA ARG A 80 5.23 -15.81 -15.80
C ARG A 80 4.60 -16.19 -14.45
N ASN A 81 5.43 -16.36 -13.42
CA ASN A 81 5.01 -16.79 -12.09
C ASN A 81 4.84 -15.61 -11.12
N ALA A 82 4.82 -14.38 -11.63
CA ALA A 82 4.56 -13.21 -10.82
C ALA A 82 3.16 -13.31 -10.17
N PRO A 83 3.01 -13.02 -8.87
CA PRO A 83 1.71 -13.08 -8.17
C PRO A 83 0.70 -12.05 -8.69
N GLN A 84 1.21 -11.01 -9.37
CA GLN A 84 0.42 -10.01 -10.06
C GLN A 84 0.91 -9.95 -11.50
N GLN A 85 -0.02 -10.06 -12.44
CA GLN A 85 0.21 -9.82 -13.86
C GLN A 85 -0.61 -8.63 -14.30
N TYR A 86 -0.18 -7.93 -15.34
CA TYR A 86 -0.95 -6.83 -15.90
C TYR A 86 -0.65 -6.65 -17.39
N PHE A 87 -1.56 -5.96 -18.07
CA PHE A 87 -1.36 -5.44 -19.40
C PHE A 87 -1.98 -4.05 -19.51
N VAL A 88 -1.54 -3.28 -20.51
CA VAL A 88 -2.01 -1.92 -20.74
C VAL A 88 -2.91 -1.90 -21.97
N VAL A 89 -4.09 -1.30 -21.81
CA VAL A 89 -5.03 -1.01 -22.87
C VAL A 89 -4.84 0.45 -23.25
N PRO A 90 -4.27 0.78 -24.42
CA PRO A 90 -3.93 2.17 -24.76
C PRO A 90 -5.13 3.10 -24.77
N ARG A 91 -6.27 2.59 -25.23
CA ARG A 91 -7.52 3.33 -25.44
C ARG A 91 -8.71 2.44 -25.07
N LEU A 92 -9.48 2.85 -24.07
CA LEU A 92 -10.75 2.21 -23.75
C LEU A 92 -11.78 2.50 -24.86
N SER A 93 -12.56 1.48 -25.25
CA SER A 93 -13.60 1.64 -26.27
C SER A 93 -14.77 2.50 -25.78
N SER A 94 -15.57 3.04 -26.72
CA SER A 94 -16.79 3.81 -26.44
C SER A 94 -17.77 3.04 -25.55
N ASN A 95 -17.93 1.73 -25.81
CA ASN A 95 -18.78 0.84 -25.02
C ASN A 95 -18.13 0.35 -23.72
N LYS A 96 -17.04 0.99 -23.28
CA LYS A 96 -16.26 0.65 -22.08
C LYS A 96 -15.74 -0.79 -22.06
N GLN A 97 -15.60 -1.41 -23.23
CA GLN A 97 -15.06 -2.75 -23.42
C GLN A 97 -13.54 -2.73 -23.52
N ILE A 98 -12.90 -3.75 -22.94
CA ILE A 98 -11.46 -4.00 -23.05
C ILE A 98 -11.22 -4.96 -24.22
N PHE A 99 -10.48 -4.52 -25.23
CA PHE A 99 -10.15 -5.32 -26.44
C PHE A 99 -11.31 -6.21 -26.93
N PRO A 100 -12.47 -5.64 -27.31
CA PRO A 100 -13.68 -6.41 -27.59
C PRO A 100 -13.51 -7.47 -28.68
N LYS A 101 -12.68 -7.20 -29.70
CA LYS A 101 -12.37 -8.16 -30.77
C LYS A 101 -11.68 -9.44 -30.28
N ILE A 102 -10.91 -9.36 -29.20
CA ILE A 102 -10.11 -10.48 -28.68
C ILE A 102 -10.80 -11.14 -27.50
N LEU A 103 -11.26 -10.32 -26.55
CA LEU A 103 -11.88 -10.83 -25.33
C LEU A 103 -13.35 -11.19 -25.51
N LYS A 104 -13.96 -10.85 -26.66
CA LYS A 104 -15.39 -11.05 -26.94
C LYS A 104 -16.29 -10.37 -25.90
N GLY A 105 -15.80 -9.26 -25.34
CA GLY A 105 -16.46 -8.47 -24.31
C GLY A 105 -15.94 -8.73 -22.89
N CYS A 106 -16.26 -7.82 -21.97
CA CYS A 106 -15.98 -7.92 -20.56
C CYS A 106 -17.16 -7.42 -19.73
N ARG A 107 -17.39 -8.08 -18.58
CA ARG A 107 -18.39 -7.68 -17.60
C ARG A 107 -17.73 -6.85 -16.52
N TRP A 108 -18.28 -5.68 -16.25
CA TRP A 108 -17.85 -4.82 -15.16
C TRP A 108 -18.67 -5.13 -13.90
N THR A 109 -18.01 -5.18 -12.75
CA THR A 109 -18.68 -5.23 -11.44
C THR A 109 -19.08 -3.85 -10.95
N GLU A 110 -18.38 -2.81 -11.41
CA GLU A 110 -18.60 -1.40 -11.08
C GLU A 110 -18.59 -0.58 -12.37
N CYS A 111 -19.45 0.44 -12.48
CA CYS A 111 -19.51 1.26 -13.69
C CYS A 111 -18.21 2.07 -13.86
N ALA A 112 -17.56 1.94 -15.02
CA ALA A 112 -16.45 2.81 -15.37
C ALA A 112 -16.95 4.24 -15.68
N PRO A 113 -16.24 5.29 -15.22
CA PRO A 113 -16.60 6.68 -15.47
C PRO A 113 -16.57 6.99 -16.98
N SER A 114 -17.37 7.96 -17.41
CA SER A 114 -17.46 8.36 -18.82
C SER A 114 -16.12 8.90 -19.36
N GLU A 115 -15.37 9.55 -18.49
CA GLU A 115 -14.07 10.18 -18.68
C GLU A 115 -12.96 9.15 -18.95
N ALA A 116 -13.20 7.87 -18.61
CA ALA A 116 -12.28 6.79 -18.93
C ALA A 116 -12.31 6.40 -20.41
N ILE A 117 -13.37 6.74 -21.14
CA ILE A 117 -13.48 6.44 -22.57
C ILE A 117 -12.34 7.14 -23.32
N GLY A 118 -11.68 6.43 -24.23
CA GLY A 118 -10.55 6.98 -24.96
C GLY A 118 -9.23 7.03 -24.18
N GLN A 119 -9.26 6.84 -22.85
CA GLN A 119 -8.07 6.89 -21.99
C GLN A 119 -7.39 5.53 -21.87
N THR A 120 -6.14 5.55 -21.41
CA THR A 120 -5.36 4.34 -21.09
C THR A 120 -5.88 3.67 -19.83
N VAL A 121 -6.06 2.36 -19.89
CA VAL A 121 -6.52 1.51 -18.78
C VAL A 121 -5.46 0.46 -18.47
N ILE A 122 -5.17 0.26 -17.19
CA ILE A 122 -4.26 -0.79 -16.75
C ILE A 122 -5.10 -1.94 -16.20
N VAL A 123 -5.04 -3.09 -16.85
CA VAL A 123 -5.76 -4.29 -16.44
C VAL A 123 -4.80 -5.18 -15.68
N THR A 124 -5.14 -5.48 -14.43
CA THR A 124 -4.33 -6.27 -13.49
C THR A 124 -5.06 -7.55 -13.13
N TYR A 125 -4.33 -8.66 -13.11
CA TYR A 125 -4.77 -9.94 -12.59
C TYR A 125 -3.99 -10.29 -11.31
N THR A 126 -4.70 -10.50 -10.22
CA THR A 126 -4.10 -10.93 -8.95
C THR A 126 -5.12 -11.70 -8.12
N ASN A 127 -4.68 -12.71 -7.37
CA ASN A 127 -5.54 -13.55 -6.51
C ASN A 127 -6.83 -14.05 -7.19
N ASN A 128 -6.73 -14.48 -8.45
CA ASN A 128 -7.85 -14.95 -9.28
C ASN A 128 -8.94 -13.89 -9.54
N GLN A 129 -8.58 -12.61 -9.49
CA GLN A 129 -9.46 -11.48 -9.74
C GLN A 129 -8.85 -10.54 -10.76
N TRP A 130 -9.73 -9.97 -11.59
CA TRP A 130 -9.38 -8.97 -12.60
C TRP A 130 -9.77 -7.58 -12.10
N PHE A 131 -8.85 -6.62 -12.22
CA PHE A 131 -9.06 -5.23 -11.86
C PHE A 131 -8.71 -4.34 -13.05
N ALA A 132 -9.52 -3.33 -13.33
CA ALA A 132 -9.24 -2.33 -14.34
C ALA A 132 -9.07 -0.96 -13.66
N SER A 133 -7.85 -0.41 -13.75
CA SER A 133 -7.55 0.93 -13.25
C SER A 133 -7.80 1.94 -14.36
N VAL A 134 -8.81 2.78 -14.15
CA VAL A 134 -9.28 3.82 -15.08
C VAL A 134 -9.02 5.20 -14.49
N LYS A 135 -8.87 6.21 -15.34
CA LYS A 135 -8.78 7.60 -14.90
C LYS A 135 -10.18 8.13 -14.57
N SER A 136 -10.27 8.92 -13.52
CA SER A 136 -11.46 9.66 -13.13
C SER A 136 -11.05 11.08 -12.77
N ASN A 137 -11.84 12.06 -13.21
CA ASN A 137 -11.64 13.46 -12.86
C ASN A 137 -12.53 13.79 -11.67
N GLN A 138 -11.98 14.52 -10.71
CA GLN A 138 -12.75 14.99 -9.57
C GLN A 138 -12.33 16.42 -9.25
N SER A 139 -13.30 17.32 -9.13
CA SER A 139 -13.08 18.66 -8.61
C SER A 139 -12.71 18.58 -7.14
N VAL A 140 -11.67 19.32 -6.76
CA VAL A 140 -11.25 19.47 -5.36
C VAL A 140 -11.66 20.86 -4.94
N GLU A 141 -12.70 20.95 -4.12
CA GLU A 141 -13.07 22.21 -3.50
C GLU A 141 -12.18 22.41 -2.26
N PRO A 142 -11.41 23.52 -2.17
CA PRO A 142 -10.65 23.80 -0.97
C PRO A 142 -11.62 24.10 0.18
N THR A 143 -11.58 23.29 1.24
CA THR A 143 -12.37 23.57 2.45
C THR A 143 -11.82 24.86 3.10
N LYS A 144 -12.55 25.98 3.01
CA LYS A 144 -12.25 27.21 3.75
C LYS A 144 -12.86 27.13 5.14
N THR A 145 -12.18 26.45 6.07
CA THR A 145 -12.62 26.40 7.48
C THR A 145 -12.05 27.60 8.26
N GLN A 146 -12.85 28.24 9.10
CA GLN A 146 -12.42 29.36 9.96
C GLN A 146 -11.38 28.93 11.01
N SER A 147 -11.41 27.66 11.42
CA SER A 147 -10.45 27.04 12.35
C SER A 147 -9.92 25.73 11.77
N LEU A 148 -8.60 25.52 11.83
CA LEU A 148 -7.97 24.29 11.36
C LEU A 148 -8.13 23.15 12.37
N SER A 149 -8.74 22.04 11.94
CA SER A 149 -8.79 20.80 12.73
C SER A 149 -7.52 19.98 12.49
N ILE A 150 -6.71 19.78 13.55
CA ILE A 150 -5.44 19.04 13.49
C ILE A 150 -5.59 17.72 14.27
N VAL A 151 -5.14 16.63 13.66
CA VAL A 151 -5.11 15.30 14.30
C VAL A 151 -3.72 14.67 14.16
N ALA A 152 -3.24 14.06 15.24
CA ALA A 152 -2.02 13.27 15.25
C ALA A 152 -2.33 11.77 15.34
N LEU A 153 -1.57 10.99 14.59
CA LEU A 153 -1.76 9.55 14.43
C LEU A 153 -0.65 8.77 15.14
N ASP A 154 -0.99 7.71 15.88
CA ASP A 154 -0.03 6.71 16.40
C ASP A 154 -0.34 5.30 15.85
N PRO A 155 0.44 4.80 14.87
CA PRO A 155 0.23 3.49 14.24
C PRO A 155 0.67 2.34 15.15
N GLY A 156 -0.14 1.28 15.21
CA GLY A 156 0.12 0.14 16.08
C GLY A 156 -0.33 -1.20 15.50
N VAL A 157 0.03 -2.29 16.21
CA VAL A 157 -0.36 -3.65 15.82
C VAL A 157 -1.59 -4.15 16.56
N ARG A 158 -1.77 -3.76 17.82
CA ARG A 158 -2.95 -4.12 18.64
C ARG A 158 -4.14 -3.27 18.20
N THR A 159 -3.96 -1.96 18.34
CA THR A 159 -4.79 -0.91 17.75
C THR A 159 -4.13 -0.53 16.43
N PHE A 160 -4.82 -0.66 15.30
CA PHE A 160 -4.24 -0.33 13.99
C PHE A 160 -3.76 1.12 13.94
N GLN A 161 -4.60 2.04 14.40
CA GLN A 161 -4.30 3.46 14.39
C GLN A 161 -4.99 4.13 15.57
N THR A 162 -4.25 4.90 16.37
CA THR A 162 -4.86 5.83 17.33
C THR A 162 -4.76 7.23 16.78
N ALA A 163 -5.83 8.00 16.89
CA ALA A 163 -5.93 9.39 16.48
C ALA A 163 -6.18 10.26 17.72
N PHE A 164 -5.43 11.35 17.84
CA PHE A 164 -5.57 12.32 18.92
C PHE A 164 -5.70 13.72 18.34
N SER A 165 -6.77 14.41 18.73
CA SER A 165 -7.02 15.83 18.48
C SER A 165 -7.18 16.54 19.84
N PHE A 166 -7.36 17.86 19.84
CA PHE A 166 -7.55 18.61 21.09
C PHE A 166 -8.82 18.21 21.85
N ASP A 167 -9.88 17.86 21.12
CA ASP A 167 -11.20 17.62 21.70
C ASP A 167 -11.56 16.13 21.77
N SER A 168 -10.83 15.26 21.06
CA SER A 168 -11.17 13.84 20.98
C SER A 168 -9.96 12.92 20.76
N ALA A 169 -10.09 11.68 21.24
CA ALA A 169 -9.17 10.60 20.96
C ALA A 169 -9.96 9.38 20.47
N VAL A 170 -9.54 8.81 19.34
CA VAL A 170 -10.22 7.68 18.69
C VAL A 170 -9.24 6.56 18.40
N SER A 171 -9.64 5.32 18.67
CA SER A 171 -8.85 4.12 18.38
C SER A 171 -9.51 3.32 17.26
N TYR A 172 -8.75 3.02 16.21
CA TYR A 172 -9.20 2.27 15.06
C TYR A 172 -8.63 0.86 15.04
N GLY A 173 -9.48 -0.11 14.72
CA GLY A 173 -9.07 -1.49 14.47
C GLY A 173 -8.44 -2.19 15.67
N ASP A 174 -8.87 -1.88 16.90
CA ASP A 174 -8.46 -2.67 18.07
C ASP A 174 -8.91 -4.13 17.89
N GLY A 175 -8.04 -5.07 18.24
CA GLY A 175 -8.30 -6.51 18.08
C GLY A 175 -8.33 -7.03 16.64
N PHE A 176 -8.42 -6.16 15.62
CA PHE A 176 -8.64 -6.54 14.21
C PHE A 176 -7.70 -7.64 13.68
N VAL A 177 -6.42 -7.55 14.04
CA VAL A 177 -5.43 -8.56 13.65
C VAL A 177 -5.80 -9.93 14.21
N ASN A 178 -6.10 -10.02 15.50
CA ASN A 178 -6.40 -11.29 16.16
C ASN A 178 -7.75 -11.85 15.71
N ASP A 179 -8.75 -10.98 15.57
CA ASP A 179 -10.13 -11.42 15.35
C ASP A 179 -10.42 -11.72 13.88
N ARG A 180 -9.76 -11.00 12.95
CA ARG A 180 -10.04 -11.10 11.51
C ARG A 180 -8.88 -11.67 10.71
N LEU A 181 -7.64 -11.26 10.98
CA LEU A 181 -6.49 -11.66 10.15
C LEU A 181 -5.87 -12.98 10.57
N VAL A 182 -5.73 -13.25 11.87
CA VAL A 182 -5.10 -14.47 12.38
C VAL A 182 -5.82 -15.75 11.92
N PRO A 183 -7.17 -15.85 11.96
CA PRO A 183 -7.88 -17.03 11.45
C PRO A 183 -7.55 -17.31 9.97
N LEU A 184 -7.56 -16.27 9.14
CA LEU A 184 -7.22 -16.39 7.71
C LEU A 184 -5.74 -16.73 7.49
N MET A 185 -4.86 -16.22 8.35
CA MET A 185 -3.43 -16.54 8.32
C MET A 185 -3.16 -18.00 8.66
N LEU A 186 -3.92 -18.59 9.58
CA LEU A 186 -3.81 -20.02 9.93
C LEU A 186 -4.38 -20.89 8.81
N GLU A 187 -5.54 -20.52 8.25
CA GLU A 187 -6.11 -21.19 7.07
C GLU A 187 -5.12 -21.19 5.89
N LEU A 188 -4.50 -20.03 5.61
CA LEU A 188 -3.51 -19.90 4.55
C LEU A 188 -2.29 -20.80 4.78
N ASP A 189 -1.80 -20.91 6.02
CA ASP A 189 -0.66 -21.78 6.34
C ASP A 189 -1.02 -23.25 6.11
N ALA A 190 -2.21 -23.69 6.51
CA ALA A 190 -2.68 -25.06 6.28
C ALA A 190 -2.78 -25.37 4.78
N LEU A 191 -3.30 -24.44 3.98
CA LEU A 191 -3.38 -24.58 2.52
C LEU A 191 -2.01 -24.61 1.84
N LEU A 192 -1.09 -23.76 2.28
CA LEU A 192 0.28 -23.74 1.76
C LEU A 192 1.01 -25.03 2.11
N SER A 193 0.89 -25.51 3.35
CA SER A 193 1.46 -26.80 3.76
C SER A 193 0.89 -27.96 2.94
N ALA A 194 -0.42 -28.00 2.73
CA ALA A 194 -1.06 -29.02 1.90
C ALA A 194 -0.60 -28.99 0.44
N ARG A 195 -0.37 -27.79 -0.11
CA ARG A 195 0.18 -27.61 -1.46
C ARG A 195 1.63 -28.06 -1.53
N ASP A 196 2.42 -27.74 -0.51
CA ASP A 196 3.85 -28.04 -0.53
C ASP A 196 4.11 -29.55 -0.46
N LYS A 197 3.25 -30.32 0.24
CA LYS A 197 3.29 -31.79 0.21
C LYS A 197 3.13 -32.39 -1.19
N LEU A 198 2.42 -31.71 -2.09
CA LEU A 198 2.22 -32.15 -3.47
C LEU A 198 3.41 -31.83 -4.39
N HIS A 199 4.45 -31.13 -3.91
CA HIS A 199 5.63 -30.86 -4.73
C HIS A 199 6.45 -32.11 -5.04
N HIS A 200 6.39 -33.12 -4.17
CA HIS A 200 7.07 -34.40 -4.33
C HIS A 200 6.28 -35.40 -5.19
N GLU A 201 5.01 -35.10 -5.48
CA GLU A 201 4.15 -35.95 -6.30
C GLU A 201 4.42 -35.75 -7.80
N ASP A 202 4.14 -36.79 -8.58
CA ASP A 202 4.20 -36.71 -10.03
C ASP A 202 3.07 -35.82 -10.58
N LYS A 203 3.47 -34.69 -11.16
CA LYS A 203 2.58 -33.67 -11.74
C LYS A 203 1.94 -34.10 -13.06
N SER A 204 2.36 -35.23 -13.64
CA SER A 204 1.72 -35.83 -14.80
C SER A 204 0.30 -36.30 -14.46
N LYS A 205 0.10 -36.81 -13.23
CA LYS A 205 -1.13 -37.41 -12.74
C LYS A 205 -2.27 -36.38 -12.66
N GLN A 206 -3.43 -36.75 -13.22
CA GLN A 206 -4.58 -35.85 -13.32
C GLN A 206 -5.08 -35.38 -11.95
N TRP A 207 -5.19 -36.29 -10.97
CA TRP A 207 -5.64 -35.93 -9.62
C TRP A 207 -4.72 -34.92 -8.93
N VAL A 208 -3.40 -34.95 -9.20
CA VAL A 208 -2.43 -33.98 -8.66
C VAL A 208 -2.67 -32.60 -9.26
N LYS A 209 -2.89 -32.54 -10.58
CA LYS A 209 -3.21 -31.28 -11.29
C LYS A 209 -4.48 -30.65 -10.74
N ASP A 210 -5.55 -31.45 -10.58
CA ASP A 210 -6.84 -30.97 -10.08
C ASP A 210 -6.74 -30.53 -8.61
N ARG A 211 -6.01 -31.29 -7.78
CA ARG A 211 -5.74 -30.92 -6.39
C ARG A 211 -4.95 -29.62 -6.28
N LEU A 212 -3.88 -29.45 -7.08
CA LEU A 212 -3.09 -28.22 -7.12
C LEU A 212 -3.93 -27.03 -7.58
N LYS A 213 -4.77 -27.21 -8.61
CA LYS A 213 -5.69 -26.16 -9.10
C LYS A 213 -6.65 -25.73 -7.99
N ASN A 214 -7.28 -26.67 -7.29
CA ASN A 214 -8.17 -26.39 -6.17
C ASN A 214 -7.45 -25.65 -5.03
N LEU A 215 -6.28 -26.14 -4.60
CA LEU A 215 -5.49 -25.50 -3.55
C LEU A 215 -5.07 -24.08 -3.93
N ASN A 216 -4.59 -23.87 -5.15
CA ASN A 216 -4.22 -22.54 -5.64
C ASN A 216 -5.44 -21.60 -5.68
N TRP A 217 -6.61 -22.11 -6.06
CA TRP A 217 -7.86 -21.34 -6.02
C TRP A 217 -8.25 -20.94 -4.60
N ARG A 218 -8.19 -21.87 -3.63
CA ARG A 218 -8.46 -21.58 -2.22
C ARG A 218 -7.46 -20.59 -1.63
N ILE A 219 -6.16 -20.76 -1.92
CA ILE A 219 -5.09 -19.83 -1.50
C ILE A 219 -5.37 -18.43 -2.04
N ALA A 220 -5.72 -18.31 -3.32
CA ALA A 220 -6.07 -17.03 -3.93
C ALA A 220 -7.28 -16.38 -3.24
N LYS A 221 -8.33 -17.16 -2.93
CA LYS A 221 -9.53 -16.69 -2.22
C LYS A 221 -9.21 -16.14 -0.82
N VAL A 222 -8.41 -16.86 -0.04
CA VAL A 222 -7.99 -16.42 1.31
C VAL A 222 -7.15 -15.15 1.24
N ARG A 223 -6.21 -15.07 0.29
CA ARG A 223 -5.39 -13.86 0.06
C ARG A 223 -6.24 -12.66 -0.35
N ALA A 224 -7.19 -12.85 -1.26
CA ALA A 224 -8.13 -11.80 -1.66
C ALA A 224 -8.94 -11.31 -0.45
N ARG A 225 -9.45 -12.23 0.37
CA ARG A 225 -10.20 -11.87 1.59
C ARG A 225 -9.36 -11.07 2.58
N GLN A 226 -8.12 -11.48 2.85
CA GLN A 226 -7.20 -10.71 3.70
C GLN A 226 -6.95 -9.30 3.14
N GLN A 227 -6.67 -9.17 1.85
CA GLN A 227 -6.44 -7.89 1.20
C GLN A 227 -7.68 -6.99 1.23
N ASN A 228 -8.87 -7.54 1.01
CA ASN A 228 -10.11 -6.80 1.03
C ASN A 228 -10.44 -6.27 2.44
N LEU A 229 -10.27 -7.10 3.48
CA LEU A 229 -10.47 -6.68 4.87
C LEU A 229 -9.54 -5.54 5.27
N VAL A 230 -8.25 -5.64 4.92
CA VAL A 230 -7.27 -4.60 5.21
C VAL A 230 -7.56 -3.33 4.39
N SER A 231 -7.95 -3.47 3.13
CA SER A 231 -8.29 -2.33 2.27
C SER A 231 -9.56 -1.62 2.74
N ASP A 232 -10.57 -2.36 3.21
CA ASP A 232 -11.78 -1.80 3.81
C ASP A 232 -11.46 -1.03 5.10
N LEU A 233 -10.67 -1.61 6.00
CA LEU A 233 -10.16 -0.92 7.19
C LEU A 233 -9.45 0.38 6.81
N HIS A 234 -8.50 0.32 5.86
CA HIS A 234 -7.74 1.49 5.42
C HIS A 234 -8.64 2.58 4.84
N ARG A 235 -9.61 2.22 4.00
CA ARG A 235 -10.52 3.17 3.37
C ARG A 235 -11.45 3.83 4.38
N ARG A 236 -12.02 3.06 5.31
CA ARG A 236 -12.91 3.60 6.36
C ARG A 236 -12.18 4.55 7.28
N VAL A 237 -11.01 4.16 7.78
CA VAL A 237 -10.19 5.01 8.66
C VAL A 237 -9.72 6.26 7.93
N ALA A 238 -9.23 6.12 6.68
CA ALA A 238 -8.79 7.28 5.92
C ALA A 238 -9.95 8.23 5.57
N TYR A 239 -11.14 7.70 5.29
CA TYR A 239 -12.33 8.51 5.04
C TYR A 239 -12.79 9.28 6.29
N ASP A 240 -12.81 8.63 7.46
CA ASP A 240 -13.13 9.31 8.71
C ASP A 240 -12.15 10.47 8.99
N LEU A 241 -10.85 10.19 8.87
CA LEU A 241 -9.81 11.19 9.13
C LEU A 241 -9.90 12.41 8.21
N VAL A 242 -10.12 12.21 6.91
CA VAL A 242 -10.23 13.33 5.95
C VAL A 242 -11.58 14.05 6.01
N SER A 243 -12.60 13.42 6.59
CA SER A 243 -13.91 14.05 6.79
C SER A 243 -13.91 14.96 8.00
N ASN A 244 -13.21 14.57 9.07
CA ASN A 244 -13.25 15.25 10.37
C ASN A 244 -12.08 16.22 10.61
N HIS A 245 -10.99 16.11 9.83
CA HIS A 245 -9.75 16.88 10.06
C HIS A 245 -9.18 17.51 8.79
N ASP A 246 -8.53 18.67 8.95
CA ASP A 246 -7.90 19.42 7.86
C ASP A 246 -6.43 19.07 7.70
N VAL A 247 -5.73 18.90 8.83
CA VAL A 247 -4.30 18.56 8.89
C VAL A 247 -4.11 17.26 9.67
N ILE A 248 -3.51 16.27 9.02
CA ILE A 248 -3.29 14.94 9.57
C ILE A 248 -1.79 14.69 9.70
N LEU A 249 -1.31 14.53 10.93
CA LEU A 249 0.09 14.25 11.24
C LEU A 249 0.29 12.73 11.29
N LEU A 250 1.03 12.19 10.33
CA LEU A 250 1.28 10.76 10.20
C LEU A 250 2.77 10.45 10.48
N PRO A 251 3.10 9.74 11.56
CA PRO A 251 4.48 9.40 11.87
C PRO A 251 5.06 8.37 10.88
N THR A 252 6.39 8.37 10.77
CA THR A 252 7.15 7.47 9.90
C THR A 252 7.25 6.05 10.45
N PHE A 253 6.24 5.22 10.20
CA PHE A 253 6.23 3.84 10.70
C PHE A 253 7.14 2.89 9.90
N GLU A 254 8.37 2.68 10.35
CA GLU A 254 9.39 1.89 9.65
C GLU A 254 9.25 0.36 9.83
N THR A 255 8.19 -0.22 9.26
CA THR A 255 7.88 -1.66 9.37
C THR A 255 9.03 -2.57 8.98
N GLN A 256 9.86 -2.15 8.01
CA GLN A 256 11.02 -2.93 7.57
C GLN A 256 12.06 -3.04 8.68
N GLN A 257 12.41 -1.95 9.36
CA GLN A 257 13.35 -1.98 10.48
C GLN A 257 12.80 -2.79 11.64
N MET A 258 11.52 -2.61 11.97
CA MET A 258 10.85 -3.35 13.05
C MET A 258 10.73 -4.86 12.81
N ALA A 259 10.72 -5.30 11.54
CA ALA A 259 10.66 -6.71 11.17
C ALA A 259 12.05 -7.39 11.08
N LYS A 260 13.14 -6.61 11.04
CA LYS A 260 14.51 -7.13 10.91
C LYS A 260 14.90 -7.97 12.13
N LYS A 261 15.76 -8.96 11.86
CA LYS A 261 16.50 -9.69 12.89
C LYS A 261 17.80 -8.93 13.16
N SER A 262 18.28 -8.97 14.40
CA SER A 262 19.66 -8.59 14.71
C SER A 262 20.61 -9.44 13.89
N ASN A 263 21.64 -8.82 13.29
CA ASN A 263 22.63 -9.52 12.49
C ASN A 263 23.47 -10.48 13.35
N GLU A 264 23.82 -10.05 14.56
CA GLU A 264 24.64 -10.80 15.51
C GLU A 264 23.88 -11.99 16.12
N THR A 265 22.73 -11.73 16.73
CA THR A 265 22.01 -12.77 17.50
C THR A 265 21.01 -13.57 16.67
N ARG A 266 20.73 -13.14 15.43
CA ARG A 266 19.61 -13.62 14.58
C ARG A 266 18.24 -13.60 15.25
N LYS A 267 18.10 -12.93 16.41
CA LYS A 267 16.85 -12.76 17.15
C LYS A 267 16.14 -11.47 16.69
N ARG A 268 14.81 -11.47 16.80
CA ARG A 268 13.98 -10.28 16.53
C ARG A 268 13.68 -9.56 17.84
N PHE A 269 13.60 -8.23 17.78
CA PHE A 269 13.07 -7.45 18.89
C PHE A 269 11.58 -7.73 19.12
N LEU A 270 10.78 -7.77 18.04
CA LEU A 270 9.37 -8.11 18.09
C LEU A 270 9.13 -9.62 17.91
N ARG A 271 8.13 -10.15 18.63
CA ARG A 271 7.70 -11.55 18.50
C ARG A 271 7.18 -11.85 17.09
N ARG A 272 7.37 -13.08 16.61
CA ARG A 272 6.97 -13.52 15.25
C ARG A 272 5.49 -13.24 14.94
N LYS A 273 4.59 -13.49 15.90
CA LYS A 273 3.15 -13.22 15.76
C LYS A 273 2.88 -11.72 15.52
N THR A 274 3.52 -10.85 16.31
CA THR A 274 3.38 -9.38 16.18
C THR A 274 3.91 -8.88 14.85
N VAL A 275 5.08 -9.36 14.40
CA VAL A 275 5.64 -8.99 13.08
C VAL A 275 4.69 -9.42 11.95
N ARG A 276 4.13 -10.64 12.04
CA ARG A 276 3.16 -11.12 11.04
C ARG A 276 1.91 -10.26 11.00
N GLY A 277 1.38 -9.88 12.17
CA GLY A 277 0.25 -8.96 12.29
C GLY A 277 0.55 -7.59 11.67
N MET A 278 1.69 -6.99 12.03
CA MET A 278 2.16 -5.71 11.50
C MET A 278 2.30 -5.71 9.97
N LEU A 279 2.89 -6.76 9.40
CA LEU A 279 3.01 -6.92 7.96
C LEU A 279 1.64 -7.13 7.29
N GLY A 280 0.73 -7.84 7.96
CA GLY A 280 -0.65 -8.02 7.52
C GLY A 280 -1.45 -6.71 7.45
N LEU A 281 -1.24 -5.79 8.40
CA LEU A 281 -1.88 -4.48 8.44
C LEU A 281 -1.39 -3.52 7.34
N ALA A 282 -0.20 -3.75 6.77
CA ALA A 282 0.35 -3.01 5.65
C ALA A 282 0.28 -1.47 5.82
N HIS A 283 0.77 -0.94 6.94
CA HIS A 283 0.73 0.50 7.28
C HIS A 283 1.30 1.42 6.18
N TYR A 284 2.30 0.98 5.41
CA TYR A 284 2.78 1.76 4.28
C TYR A 284 1.71 1.95 3.19
N LYS A 285 0.89 0.93 2.91
CA LYS A 285 -0.25 1.05 1.99
C LYS A 285 -1.32 1.99 2.55
N PHE A 286 -1.54 1.95 3.86
CA PHE A 286 -2.43 2.93 4.51
C PHE A 286 -1.92 4.35 4.32
N LYS A 287 -0.63 4.61 4.56
CA LYS A 287 0.00 5.91 4.29
C LYS A 287 -0.26 6.41 2.86
N GLN A 288 -0.10 5.54 1.86
CA GLN A 288 -0.40 5.89 0.46
C GLN A 288 -1.89 6.18 0.24
N THR A 289 -2.77 5.36 0.83
CA THR A 289 -4.23 5.53 0.74
C THR A 289 -4.68 6.84 1.38
N LEU A 290 -4.15 7.16 2.56
CA LEU A 290 -4.45 8.39 3.30
C LEU A 290 -3.98 9.63 2.54
N LYS A 291 -2.76 9.63 2.00
CA LYS A 291 -2.27 10.73 1.16
C LYS A 291 -3.11 10.92 -0.10
N TRP A 292 -3.52 9.83 -0.74
CA TRP A 292 -4.39 9.88 -1.91
C TRP A 292 -5.78 10.42 -1.56
N MET A 293 -6.40 9.95 -0.47
CA MET A 293 -7.69 10.47 0.01
C MET A 293 -7.59 11.92 0.43
N ALA A 294 -6.53 12.32 1.13
CA ALA A 294 -6.34 13.71 1.53
C ALA A 294 -6.26 14.62 0.30
N LYS A 295 -5.51 14.23 -0.74
CA LYS A 295 -5.51 14.96 -2.02
C LYS A 295 -6.90 15.02 -2.66
N LYS A 296 -7.66 13.93 -2.59
CA LYS A 296 -9.03 13.83 -3.13
C LYS A 296 -10.00 14.82 -2.45
N TYR A 297 -9.85 15.02 -1.14
CA TYR A 297 -10.72 15.88 -0.32
C TYR A 297 -10.10 17.25 0.03
N GLY A 298 -8.97 17.62 -0.60
CA GLY A 298 -8.30 18.90 -0.34
C GLY A 298 -7.69 19.04 1.06
N LYS A 299 -7.38 17.92 1.73
CA LYS A 299 -6.77 17.88 3.07
C LYS A 299 -5.24 17.73 3.02
N THR A 300 -4.58 18.07 4.12
CA THR A 300 -3.11 18.04 4.23
C THR A 300 -2.65 16.87 5.10
N VAL A 301 -1.71 16.05 4.60
CA VAL A 301 -1.05 15.00 5.39
C VAL A 301 0.43 15.32 5.52
N ILE A 302 0.90 15.46 6.76
CA ILE A 302 2.30 15.79 7.08
C ILE A 302 2.97 14.55 7.65
N ASP A 303 4.12 14.18 7.10
CA ASP A 303 4.94 13.11 7.65
C ASP A 303 5.68 13.62 8.91
N ALA A 304 5.31 13.11 10.08
CA ALA A 304 5.92 13.47 11.36
C ALA A 304 7.14 12.58 11.67
N ASN A 305 8.22 13.17 12.19
CA ASN A 305 9.42 12.43 12.59
C ASN A 305 9.24 11.85 14.01
N GLU A 306 9.60 10.58 14.21
CA GLU A 306 9.20 9.73 15.35
C GLU A 306 10.00 9.90 16.65
N SER A 307 11.06 10.71 16.70
CA SER A 307 11.91 10.68 17.90
C SER A 307 11.15 11.04 19.21
N TYR A 308 11.03 10.04 20.10
CA TYR A 308 10.59 10.07 21.50
C TYR A 308 9.07 9.99 21.85
N THR A 309 8.23 9.32 21.07
CA THR A 309 6.76 9.41 21.28
C THR A 309 6.17 8.52 22.39
N SER A 310 6.66 7.30 22.62
CA SER A 310 6.06 6.38 23.61
C SER A 310 6.71 6.41 24.99
N LYS A 311 7.94 6.91 25.11
CA LYS A 311 8.73 6.90 26.37
C LYS A 311 8.74 8.20 27.15
N THR A 312 8.36 9.32 26.53
CA THR A 312 8.42 10.64 27.17
C THR A 312 7.07 10.98 27.79
N LEU A 313 7.02 11.04 29.10
CA LEU A 313 5.84 11.45 29.87
C LEU A 313 5.50 12.93 29.64
N TRP A 314 4.31 13.34 30.06
CA TRP A 314 3.79 14.70 29.85
C TRP A 314 4.60 15.80 30.56
N ASP A 315 5.38 15.43 31.57
CA ASP A 315 6.34 16.31 32.28
C ASP A 315 7.73 16.35 31.62
N GLY A 316 7.93 15.64 30.51
CA GLY A 316 9.21 15.53 29.81
C GLY A 316 10.14 14.43 30.34
N SER A 317 9.73 13.69 31.39
CA SER A 317 10.54 12.60 31.93
C SER A 317 10.53 11.36 31.01
N ILE A 318 11.66 10.65 30.92
CA ILE A 318 11.80 9.48 30.04
C ILE A 318 11.62 8.19 30.86
N LEU A 319 10.57 7.44 30.55
CA LEU A 319 10.36 6.09 31.08
C LEU A 319 11.35 5.10 30.46
N LYS A 320 12.27 4.60 31.29
CA LYS A 320 13.27 3.60 30.88
C LYS A 320 12.63 2.25 30.51
N ASN A 321 11.58 1.83 31.23
CA ASN A 321 10.96 0.50 31.12
C ASN A 321 9.45 0.52 30.84
N LEU A 322 9.04 0.81 29.60
CA LEU A 322 7.62 0.74 29.21
C LEU A 322 7.09 -0.68 28.95
N GLY A 323 7.97 -1.62 28.57
CA GLY A 323 7.57 -2.99 28.22
C GLY A 323 6.42 -3.04 27.20
N GLY A 324 5.62 -4.12 27.25
CA GLY A 324 4.44 -4.31 26.40
C GLY A 324 3.13 -3.78 27.01
N LYS A 325 3.18 -2.92 28.03
CA LYS A 325 1.98 -2.47 28.76
C LYS A 325 1.07 -1.61 27.86
N ALA A 326 -0.24 -1.80 27.99
CA ALA A 326 -1.25 -1.06 27.23
C ALA A 326 -1.52 0.36 27.79
N SER A 327 -1.17 0.58 29.06
CA SER A 327 -1.39 1.84 29.75
C SER A 327 -0.14 2.31 30.49
N ILE A 328 0.02 3.63 30.56
CA ILE A 328 1.05 4.32 31.34
C ILE A 328 0.39 4.89 32.61
N LEU A 329 1.07 4.83 33.74
CA LEU A 329 0.68 5.55 34.95
C LEU A 329 1.39 6.90 34.95
N PHE A 330 0.63 7.99 34.98
CA PHE A 330 1.16 9.35 35.09
C PHE A 330 0.40 10.09 36.18
N GLN A 331 1.12 10.59 37.20
CA GLN A 331 0.54 11.33 38.34
C GLN A 331 -0.69 10.64 38.96
N GLY A 332 -0.61 9.32 39.18
CA GLY A 332 -1.71 8.53 39.76
C GLY A 332 -2.85 8.18 38.80
N LYS A 333 -2.86 8.72 37.56
CA LYS A 333 -3.88 8.41 36.54
C LYS A 333 -3.34 7.43 35.51
N ARG A 334 -4.19 6.48 35.11
CA ARG A 334 -3.88 5.49 34.08
C ARG A 334 -4.33 6.01 32.72
N VAL A 335 -3.39 6.11 31.78
CA VAL A 335 -3.64 6.63 30.43
C VAL A 335 -3.30 5.57 29.39
N ASN A 336 -4.09 5.46 28.32
CA ASN A 336 -3.78 4.59 27.19
C ASN A 336 -2.47 5.06 26.52
N ARG A 337 -1.53 4.12 26.34
CA ARG A 337 -0.21 4.39 25.78
C ARG A 337 -0.27 4.92 24.34
N ASP A 338 -1.17 4.38 23.52
CA ASP A 338 -1.25 4.73 22.12
C ASP A 338 -1.86 6.15 21.95
N ILE A 339 -2.79 6.55 22.84
CA ILE A 339 -3.30 7.94 22.92
C ILE A 339 -2.18 8.89 23.34
N HIS A 340 -1.41 8.50 24.34
CA HIS A 340 -0.26 9.28 24.81
C HIS A 340 0.80 9.46 23.69
N GLY A 341 1.08 8.41 22.92
CA GLY A 341 1.96 8.47 21.76
C GLY A 341 1.50 9.48 20.71
N ALA A 342 0.21 9.41 20.33
CA ALA A 342 -0.39 10.34 19.38
C ALA A 342 -0.35 11.80 19.87
N ARG A 343 -0.64 12.03 21.15
CA ARG A 343 -0.53 13.37 21.76
C ARG A 343 0.88 13.94 21.70
N ASN A 344 1.90 13.13 22.00
CA ASN A 344 3.29 13.58 21.95
C ASN A 344 3.71 14.01 20.54
N ILE A 345 3.19 13.35 19.51
CA ILE A 345 3.39 13.75 18.11
C ILE A 345 2.79 15.14 17.85
N LEU A 346 1.56 15.39 18.32
CA LEU A 346 0.90 16.68 18.17
C LEU A 346 1.66 17.81 18.85
N ILE A 347 2.03 17.62 20.12
CA ILE A 347 2.78 18.64 20.90
C ILE A 347 4.07 19.00 20.18
N ARG A 348 4.84 18.00 19.75
CA ARG A 348 6.11 18.23 19.05
C ARG A 348 5.93 19.01 17.75
N PHE A 349 4.89 18.70 16.99
CA PHE A 349 4.59 19.43 15.76
C PHE A 349 4.31 20.90 16.06
N LEU A 350 3.46 21.18 17.04
CA LEU A 350 3.13 22.56 17.45
C LEU A 350 4.35 23.32 17.95
N THR A 351 5.20 22.71 18.77
CA THR A 351 6.45 23.33 19.24
C THR A 351 7.34 23.72 18.07
N LYS A 352 7.57 22.82 17.11
CA LYS A 352 8.38 23.14 15.92
C LYS A 352 7.79 24.26 15.07
N VAL A 353 6.46 24.28 14.91
CA VAL A 353 5.79 25.35 14.17
C VAL A 353 6.00 26.68 14.87
N ILE A 354 5.86 26.72 16.21
CA ILE A 354 6.08 27.93 17.01
C ILE A 354 7.54 28.39 16.93
N ASP A 355 8.51 27.47 17.00
CA ASP A 355 9.94 27.82 16.89
C ASP A 355 10.26 28.47 15.53
N VAL A 356 9.63 28.00 14.44
CA VAL A 356 9.79 28.58 13.10
C VAL A 356 9.11 29.94 12.99
N LEU A 357 7.95 30.13 13.63
CA LEU A 357 7.21 31.39 13.61
C LEU A 357 7.78 32.45 14.57
N SER A 358 8.51 32.04 15.61
CA SER A 358 9.12 32.93 16.61
C SER A 358 10.62 32.65 16.77
N PRO A 359 11.46 32.97 15.76
CA PRO A 359 12.91 32.72 15.79
C PRO A 359 13.69 33.53 16.84
N LYS A 360 13.04 34.44 17.56
CA LYS A 360 13.60 35.17 18.71
C LYS A 360 12.81 34.77 19.96
N GLY A 361 13.52 34.18 20.92
CA GLY A 361 12.92 33.53 22.09
C GLY A 361 12.00 34.45 22.89
N ALA A 362 10.74 34.04 23.00
CA ALA A 362 9.84 34.34 24.13
C ALA A 362 8.46 33.72 23.84
N CYS A 363 8.22 32.52 24.34
CA CYS A 363 6.93 32.01 24.83
C CYS A 363 7.13 30.52 25.16
N PRO A 364 7.45 30.13 26.40
CA PRO A 364 7.32 28.73 26.79
C PRO A 364 5.84 28.36 26.61
N LEU A 365 5.57 27.43 25.69
CA LEU A 365 4.28 26.75 25.60
C LEU A 365 3.99 26.18 26.99
N ASN A 366 3.09 26.80 27.74
CA ASN A 366 2.73 26.29 29.05
C ASN A 366 1.75 25.12 28.85
N ILE A 367 2.32 23.92 28.63
CA ILE A 367 1.61 22.66 28.34
C ILE A 367 0.66 22.26 29.50
N THR A 368 0.72 22.96 30.64
CA THR A 368 -0.14 22.76 31.81
C THR A 368 -1.49 23.49 31.76
N LYS A 369 -1.75 24.38 30.78
CA LYS A 369 -3.06 25.04 30.66
C LYS A 369 -4.17 24.00 30.43
N ALA A 370 -5.26 24.11 31.19
CA ALA A 370 -6.34 23.13 31.34
C ALA A 370 -6.86 22.48 30.04
N ARG A 371 -6.81 23.16 28.88
CA ARG A 371 -7.18 22.61 27.57
C ARG A 371 -6.35 21.39 27.12
N PHE A 372 -5.13 21.21 27.61
CA PHE A 372 -4.32 19.99 27.35
C PHE A 372 -4.50 18.90 28.43
N CYS A 373 -5.22 19.19 29.51
CA CYS A 373 -5.45 18.28 30.65
C CYS A 373 -6.86 17.69 30.67
N CYS A 374 -7.72 18.11 29.74
CA CYS A 374 -9.14 17.75 29.72
C CYS A 374 -9.41 16.40 29.02
N PHE A 375 -9.57 15.39 29.87
CA PHE A 375 -10.46 14.23 29.78
C PHE A 375 -10.07 12.94 29.02
N GLY A 376 -10.52 11.84 29.66
CA GLY A 376 -10.37 10.45 29.26
C GLY A 376 -10.33 9.49 30.46
N VAL A 377 -11.20 9.65 31.46
CA VAL A 377 -11.48 8.56 32.42
C VAL A 377 -12.33 7.55 31.66
N LEU A 378 -11.74 6.39 31.35
CA LEU A 378 -12.50 5.22 30.91
C LEU A 378 -13.37 4.76 32.09
N LYS A 379 -14.69 4.69 31.88
CA LYS A 379 -15.48 3.64 32.54
C LYS A 379 -15.14 2.30 31.89
#